data_AF-A0A3B8V5Y0-F1
#
_entry.id   AF-A0A3B8V5Y0-F1
#
_cell.length_a   1.000
_cell.length_b   1.000
_cell.length_c   1.000
_cell.angle_alpha   90.00
_cell.angle_beta   90.00
_cell.angle_gamma   90.00
#
_symmetry.space_group_name_H-M   'P 1'
#
loop_
_entity.id
_entity.type
_entity.pdbx_description
1 polymer ?
#
loop_
_entity_poly.entity_id
_entity_poly.type
_entity_poly.pdbx_seq_one_letter_code
_entity_poly.pdbx_strand_id
1 'polypeptide(L)'
;MDARITKKRIGQMLSYDWIKILACIVAGIFLWSLIFTTAASRLNPAQTFTVYAYCGTSPTSKFSSRVTSKSGTGLAKGFSYDVIETNVLDLASAGENAYTLLEARTSVQEGNVAFVSKAKKTGATYKDEEGSEYTPTYLQDLLMRLYSGVAVLEESEGTGKEAFFAKTEAYLSRYYENIADGDTLRAETVESDFRARVKSQKDKRYKKEAQIEQGVKDETARIESYRDNYLAVKGYLEEGIIALEQTTVYLTYGNNQTKGYTGYFSINLCPDEQQMPGLKDLISYQDSDGNYTAKDMQLVLLDLIGEKYEYGIYESYAFIRRIVETCRKQEA
;
A
#
# COMPACT_ATOMS: atom_id res chain seq x y z
N MET A 1 -41.29 -10.36 56.52
CA MET A 1 -40.18 -11.34 56.63
C MET A 1 -38.88 -10.58 56.50
N ASP A 2 -38.15 -10.45 57.60
CA ASP A 2 -36.86 -9.77 57.65
C ASP A 2 -35.81 -10.64 56.94
N ALA A 3 -35.43 -10.25 55.73
CA ALA A 3 -34.49 -11.00 54.89
C ALA A 3 -33.05 -10.69 55.31
N ARG A 4 -32.66 -11.11 56.52
CA ARG A 4 -31.26 -11.02 56.95
C ARG A 4 -30.38 -11.91 56.07
N ILE A 5 -29.46 -11.27 55.36
CA ILE A 5 -28.46 -11.93 54.51
C ILE A 5 -27.41 -12.60 55.42
N THR A 6 -27.59 -13.89 55.69
CA THR A 6 -26.62 -14.70 56.44
C THR A 6 -25.57 -15.32 55.50
N LYS A 7 -24.30 -15.40 55.93
CA LYS A 7 -23.18 -16.01 55.16
C LYS A 7 -23.52 -17.38 54.53
N LYS A 8 -24.34 -18.19 55.22
CA LYS A 8 -24.78 -19.52 54.78
C LYS A 8 -25.69 -19.47 53.52
N ARG A 9 -26.53 -18.44 53.38
CA ARG A 9 -27.37 -18.23 52.19
C ARG A 9 -26.57 -17.77 50.98
N ILE A 10 -25.55 -16.92 51.17
CA ILE A 10 -24.64 -16.52 50.10
C ILE A 10 -23.86 -17.74 49.57
N GLY A 11 -23.36 -18.60 50.47
CA GLY A 11 -22.67 -19.84 50.09
C GLY A 11 -23.55 -20.81 49.31
N GLN A 12 -24.82 -20.97 49.69
CA GLN A 12 -25.78 -21.82 48.97
C GLN A 12 -26.14 -21.24 47.59
N MET A 13 -26.33 -19.93 47.48
CA MET A 13 -26.63 -19.26 46.20
C MET A 13 -25.46 -19.38 45.21
N LEU A 14 -24.21 -19.17 45.69
CA LEU A 14 -23.02 -19.39 44.87
C LEU A 14 -22.87 -20.87 44.47
N SER A 15 -23.11 -21.82 45.36
CA SER A 15 -22.97 -23.26 45.03
C SER A 15 -23.98 -23.78 44.00
N TYR A 16 -25.14 -23.14 43.87
CA TYR A 16 -26.22 -23.58 42.98
C TYR A 16 -26.26 -22.81 41.65
N ASP A 17 -25.88 -21.53 41.65
CA ASP A 17 -25.93 -20.66 40.46
C ASP A 17 -24.56 -20.28 39.89
N TRP A 18 -23.43 -20.81 40.41
CA TRP A 18 -22.09 -20.47 39.91
C TRP A 18 -21.92 -20.68 38.40
N ILE A 19 -22.53 -21.71 37.81
CA ILE A 19 -22.48 -21.95 36.36
C ILE A 19 -23.18 -20.82 35.60
N LYS A 20 -24.33 -20.34 36.10
CA LYS A 20 -25.07 -19.23 35.48
C LYS A 20 -24.32 -17.90 35.63
N ILE A 21 -23.68 -17.69 36.78
CA ILE A 21 -22.82 -16.54 37.03
C ILE A 21 -21.61 -16.57 36.07
N LEU A 22 -20.96 -17.72 35.92
CA LEU A 22 -19.85 -17.90 34.98
C LEU A 22 -20.30 -17.65 33.53
N ALA A 23 -21.45 -18.20 33.13
CA ALA A 23 -22.02 -17.98 31.80
C ALA A 23 -22.36 -16.50 31.53
N CYS A 24 -22.91 -15.78 32.53
CA CYS A 24 -23.13 -14.34 32.43
C CYS A 24 -21.83 -13.55 32.30
N ILE A 25 -20.77 -13.94 33.03
CA ILE A 25 -19.45 -13.30 32.92
C ILE A 25 -18.88 -13.53 31.51
N VAL A 26 -18.92 -14.76 31.00
CA VAL A 26 -18.45 -15.07 29.63
C VAL A 26 -19.25 -14.30 28.58
N ALA A 27 -20.58 -14.26 28.71
CA ALA A 27 -21.44 -13.47 27.82
C ALA A 27 -21.14 -11.96 27.90
N GLY A 28 -20.88 -11.45 29.10
CA GLY A 28 -20.46 -10.06 29.32
C GLY A 28 -19.12 -9.74 28.66
N ILE A 29 -18.11 -10.62 28.80
CA ILE A 29 -16.81 -10.48 28.13
C ILE A 29 -16.98 -10.52 26.60
N PHE A 30 -17.79 -11.46 26.09
CA PHE A 30 -18.09 -11.54 24.65
C PHE A 30 -18.77 -10.28 24.14
N LEU A 31 -19.79 -9.79 24.84
CA LEU A 31 -20.48 -8.56 24.49
C LEU A 31 -19.54 -7.35 24.53
N TRP A 32 -18.70 -7.25 25.56
CA TRP A 32 -17.72 -6.16 25.67
C TRP A 32 -16.66 -6.22 24.56
N SER A 33 -16.21 -7.43 24.23
CA SER A 33 -15.27 -7.67 23.12
C SER A 33 -15.92 -7.34 21.78
N LEU A 34 -17.20 -7.70 21.58
CA LEU A 34 -17.96 -7.37 20.38
C LEU A 34 -18.16 -5.86 20.25
N ILE A 35 -18.53 -5.17 21.35
CA ILE A 35 -18.66 -3.71 21.37
C ILE A 35 -17.32 -3.06 21.04
N PHE A 36 -16.23 -3.49 21.65
CA PHE A 36 -14.90 -2.92 21.37
C PHE A 36 -14.47 -3.14 19.91
N THR A 37 -14.69 -4.36 19.38
CA THR A 37 -14.31 -4.70 18.01
C THR A 37 -15.19 -4.06 16.93
N THR A 38 -16.46 -3.76 17.24
CA THR A 38 -17.41 -3.12 16.31
C THR A 38 -17.49 -1.60 16.46
N ALA A 39 -17.21 -1.06 17.65
CA ALA A 39 -17.25 0.38 17.91
C ALA A 39 -15.90 1.09 17.66
N ALA A 40 -14.78 0.36 17.64
CA ALA A 40 -13.49 0.92 17.25
C ALA A 40 -13.57 1.39 15.79
N SER A 41 -13.35 2.69 15.58
CA SER A 41 -13.17 3.25 14.24
C SER A 41 -11.88 2.68 13.64
N ARG A 42 -12.03 1.66 12.79
CA ARG A 42 -10.92 1.16 11.96
C ARG A 42 -10.62 2.20 10.89
N LEU A 43 -9.33 2.41 10.63
CA LEU A 43 -8.90 3.17 9.47
C LEU A 43 -9.41 2.47 8.21
N ASN A 44 -9.88 3.24 7.24
CA ASN A 44 -10.23 2.69 5.94
C ASN A 44 -8.95 2.39 5.13
N PRO A 45 -9.00 1.56 4.07
CA PRO A 45 -7.82 1.22 3.27
C PRO A 45 -7.08 2.43 2.65
N ALA A 46 -7.77 3.53 2.36
CA ALA A 46 -7.14 4.75 1.85
C ALA A 46 -6.43 5.59 2.94
N GLN A 47 -6.70 5.32 4.22
CA GLN A 47 -6.08 6.00 5.36
C GLN A 47 -4.81 5.31 5.87
N THR A 48 -4.50 4.14 5.33
CA THR A 48 -3.31 3.35 5.64
C THR A 48 -2.42 3.25 4.40
N PHE A 49 -1.13 3.50 4.55
CA PHE A 49 -0.14 3.27 3.49
C PHE A 49 0.86 2.20 3.92
N THR A 50 0.77 1.00 3.34
CA THR A 50 1.61 -0.14 3.69
C THR A 50 2.63 -0.43 2.60
N VAL A 51 3.90 -0.48 3.00
CA VAL A 51 5.06 -0.79 2.17
C VAL A 51 5.56 -2.20 2.47
N TYR A 52 5.72 -3.02 1.44
CA TYR A 52 6.31 -4.35 1.56
C TYR A 52 7.78 -4.33 1.18
N ALA A 53 8.65 -4.81 2.08
CA ALA A 53 9.99 -5.25 1.69
C ALA A 53 9.88 -6.74 1.33
N TYR A 54 9.78 -7.04 0.03
CA TYR A 54 9.49 -8.39 -0.43
C TYR A 54 10.68 -9.34 -0.26
N CYS A 55 10.40 -10.65 -0.31
CA CYS A 55 11.42 -11.70 -0.35
C CYS A 55 12.50 -11.37 -1.39
N GLY A 56 13.76 -11.67 -1.05
CA GLY A 56 14.89 -11.37 -1.92
C GLY A 56 15.39 -9.93 -1.85
N THR A 57 14.79 -9.07 -1.02
CA THR A 57 15.36 -7.78 -0.62
C THR A 57 16.09 -7.90 0.72
N SER A 58 16.78 -6.84 1.11
CA SER A 58 17.54 -6.72 2.35
C SER A 58 17.34 -5.29 2.87
N PRO A 59 16.19 -5.03 3.53
CA PRO A 59 15.94 -3.74 4.16
C PRO A 59 16.94 -3.50 5.29
N THR A 60 17.46 -2.27 5.40
CA THR A 60 18.36 -1.92 6.50
C THR A 60 17.58 -1.65 7.79
N SER A 61 18.28 -1.57 8.93
CA SER A 61 17.66 -1.22 10.22
C SER A 61 16.95 0.15 10.21
N LYS A 62 17.29 1.03 9.27
CA LYS A 62 16.67 2.35 9.11
C LYS A 62 15.43 2.32 8.23
N PHE A 63 15.23 1.29 7.41
CA PHE A 63 14.18 1.22 6.40
C PHE A 63 12.79 1.55 6.96
N SER A 64 12.36 0.78 7.97
CA SER A 64 11.04 0.96 8.60
C SER A 64 10.86 2.35 9.21
N SER A 65 11.87 2.84 9.93
CA SER A 65 11.83 4.17 10.53
C SER A 65 11.80 5.29 9.49
N ARG A 66 12.45 5.10 8.33
CA ARG A 66 12.46 6.09 7.24
C ARG A 66 11.13 6.13 6.52
N VAL A 67 10.55 4.96 6.23
CA VAL A 67 9.24 4.85 5.57
C VAL A 67 8.16 5.51 6.41
N THR A 68 8.12 5.22 7.71
CA THR A 68 7.04 5.65 8.62
C THR A 68 7.19 7.08 9.16
N SER A 69 8.37 7.70 9.01
CA SER A 69 8.62 9.05 9.54
C SER A 69 7.96 10.14 8.71
N LYS A 70 7.24 11.05 9.39
CA LYS A 70 6.69 12.30 8.82
C LYS A 70 7.64 13.51 8.97
N SER A 71 8.88 13.31 9.45
CA SER A 71 9.83 14.39 9.74
C SER A 71 11.09 14.33 8.88
N GLY A 72 11.71 15.51 8.64
CA GLY A 72 12.98 15.64 7.92
C GLY A 72 13.03 14.86 6.61
N THR A 73 13.86 13.82 6.60
CA THR A 73 14.14 12.92 5.47
C THR A 73 13.18 11.70 5.40
N GLY A 74 12.13 11.66 6.22
CA GLY A 74 11.14 10.58 6.23
C GLY A 74 10.26 10.58 4.96
N LEU A 75 9.83 9.38 4.55
CA LEU A 75 9.05 9.17 3.33
C LEU A 75 7.56 9.51 3.55
N ALA A 76 7.02 9.21 4.73
CA ALA A 76 5.63 9.54 5.07
C ALA A 76 5.35 11.05 5.17
N LYS A 77 6.38 11.90 5.12
CA LYS A 77 6.23 13.35 5.04
C LYS A 77 5.52 13.81 3.76
N GLY A 78 5.66 13.04 2.67
CA GLY A 78 5.07 13.41 1.38
C GLY A 78 3.56 13.17 1.28
N PHE A 79 3.00 12.33 2.15
CA PHE A 79 1.59 11.93 2.05
C PHE A 79 0.62 13.05 2.40
N SER A 80 -0.58 12.96 1.84
CA SER A 80 -1.67 13.89 2.18
C SER A 80 -2.18 13.68 3.60
N TYR A 81 -3.07 14.60 4.02
CA TYR A 81 -3.76 14.53 5.31
C TYR A 81 -4.57 13.24 5.51
N ASP A 82 -4.95 12.55 4.42
CA ASP A 82 -5.81 11.38 4.50
C ASP A 82 -5.04 10.13 4.92
N VAL A 83 -3.73 10.06 4.66
CA VAL A 83 -2.87 8.98 5.19
C VAL A 83 -2.55 9.22 6.66
N ILE A 84 -3.27 8.48 7.50
CA ILE A 84 -3.15 8.56 8.95
C ILE A 84 -2.00 7.67 9.44
N GLU A 85 -1.93 6.45 8.90
CA GLU A 85 -0.97 5.43 9.35
C GLU A 85 -0.11 4.94 8.18
N THR A 86 1.18 4.78 8.43
CA THR A 86 2.13 4.21 7.46
C THR A 86 2.77 3.01 8.10
N ASN A 87 2.78 1.88 7.39
CA ASN A 87 3.26 0.60 7.89
C ASN A 87 4.31 0.02 6.97
N VAL A 88 5.22 -0.76 7.55
CA VAL A 88 6.18 -1.58 6.82
C VAL A 88 5.97 -3.03 7.21
N LEU A 89 5.81 -3.89 6.20
CA LEU A 89 5.86 -5.33 6.38
C LEU A 89 7.17 -5.84 5.77
N ASP A 90 8.06 -6.29 6.65
CA ASP A 90 9.28 -6.98 6.24
C ASP A 90 8.98 -8.44 5.96
N LEU A 91 8.74 -8.75 4.69
CA LEU A 91 8.55 -10.12 4.21
C LEU A 91 9.89 -10.80 3.92
N ALA A 92 10.95 -10.03 3.66
CA ALA A 92 12.29 -10.55 3.45
C ALA A 92 12.82 -11.32 4.67
N SER A 93 12.51 -10.84 5.87
CA SER A 93 12.92 -11.48 7.13
C SER A 93 11.89 -12.47 7.69
N ALA A 94 10.73 -12.63 7.06
CA ALA A 94 9.61 -13.41 7.60
C ALA A 94 9.73 -14.94 7.38
N GLY A 95 10.75 -15.41 6.65
CA GLY A 95 11.00 -16.83 6.40
C GLY A 95 9.81 -17.51 5.72
N GLU A 96 9.48 -18.73 6.15
CA GLU A 96 8.39 -19.54 5.59
C GLU A 96 7.00 -18.87 5.69
N ASN A 97 6.82 -17.95 6.65
CA ASN A 97 5.55 -17.27 6.87
C ASN A 97 5.31 -16.10 5.92
N ALA A 98 6.31 -15.67 5.13
CA ALA A 98 6.23 -14.48 4.29
C ALA A 98 5.00 -14.50 3.36
N TYR A 99 4.71 -15.66 2.75
CA TYR A 99 3.58 -15.79 1.84
C TYR A 99 2.23 -15.77 2.55
N THR A 100 2.11 -16.47 3.69
CA THR A 100 0.89 -16.43 4.51
C THR A 100 0.61 -15.02 5.03
N LEU A 101 1.66 -14.28 5.41
CA LEU A 101 1.56 -12.87 5.81
C LEU A 101 1.09 -12.00 4.65
N LEU A 102 1.67 -12.17 3.46
CA LEU A 102 1.27 -11.43 2.27
C LEU A 102 -0.21 -11.68 1.96
N GLU A 103 -0.64 -12.94 1.84
CA GLU A 103 -2.03 -13.30 1.53
C GLU A 103 -3.01 -12.79 2.59
N ALA A 104 -2.67 -12.91 3.87
CA ALA A 104 -3.52 -12.41 4.94
C ALA A 104 -3.74 -10.89 4.82
N ARG A 105 -2.68 -10.13 4.50
CA ARG A 105 -2.74 -8.67 4.38
C ARG A 105 -3.45 -8.21 3.11
N THR A 106 -3.13 -8.82 1.97
CA THR A 106 -3.79 -8.47 0.71
C THR A 106 -5.27 -8.86 0.70
N SER A 107 -5.68 -9.92 1.42
CA SER A 107 -7.09 -10.31 1.56
C SER A 107 -7.97 -9.25 2.24
N VAL A 108 -7.36 -8.37 3.05
CA VAL A 108 -8.04 -7.25 3.70
C VAL A 108 -7.76 -5.91 3.01
N GLN A 109 -7.28 -5.96 1.76
CA GLN A 109 -6.93 -4.78 0.94
C GLN A 109 -5.81 -3.93 1.54
N GLU A 110 -4.92 -4.53 2.34
CA GLU A 110 -3.75 -3.86 2.88
C GLU A 110 -2.55 -4.06 1.94
N GLY A 111 -1.86 -2.97 1.62
CA GLY A 111 -0.70 -2.95 0.72
C GLY A 111 -0.86 -1.90 -0.37
N ASN A 112 0.15 -1.05 -0.52
CA ASN A 112 0.15 0.01 -1.53
C ASN A 112 1.33 -0.14 -2.48
N VAL A 113 2.51 -0.49 -1.96
CA VAL A 113 3.71 -0.67 -2.77
C VAL A 113 4.58 -1.81 -2.22
N ALA A 114 5.32 -2.46 -3.09
CA ALA A 114 6.29 -3.49 -2.74
C ALA A 114 7.65 -3.18 -3.36
N PHE A 115 8.70 -3.14 -2.54
CA PHE A 115 10.08 -3.20 -2.99
C PHE A 115 10.44 -4.64 -3.29
N VAL A 116 11.00 -4.88 -4.48
CA VAL A 116 11.31 -6.21 -4.98
C VAL A 116 12.64 -6.20 -5.73
N SER A 117 13.42 -7.27 -5.58
CA SER A 117 14.66 -7.42 -6.32
C SER A 117 14.45 -8.11 -7.68
N LYS A 118 15.34 -7.80 -8.64
CA LYS A 118 15.46 -8.56 -9.90
C LYS A 118 16.37 -9.79 -9.78
N ALA A 119 16.87 -10.11 -8.58
CA ALA A 119 17.64 -11.32 -8.35
C ALA A 119 16.79 -12.56 -8.66
N LYS A 120 17.44 -13.62 -9.14
CA LYS A 120 16.81 -14.93 -9.33
C LYS A 120 16.36 -15.48 -7.97
N LYS A 121 15.13 -15.99 -7.92
CA LYS A 121 14.59 -16.64 -6.74
C LYS A 121 15.20 -18.02 -6.59
N THR A 122 16.02 -18.20 -5.56
CA THR A 122 16.68 -19.49 -5.29
C THR A 122 15.65 -20.57 -4.94
N GLY A 123 15.81 -21.77 -5.49
CA GLY A 123 14.97 -22.93 -5.17
C GLY A 123 13.57 -22.92 -5.78
N ALA A 124 13.32 -22.09 -6.79
CA ALA A 124 12.04 -22.02 -7.47
C ALA A 124 12.17 -22.30 -8.98
N THR A 125 11.28 -23.15 -9.50
CA THR A 125 11.20 -23.51 -10.92
C THR A 125 9.77 -23.36 -11.39
N TYR A 126 9.57 -22.65 -12.49
CA TYR A 126 8.28 -22.41 -13.12
C TYR A 126 8.33 -22.85 -14.58
N LYS A 127 7.16 -22.93 -15.21
CA LYS A 127 7.03 -23.25 -16.63
C LYS A 127 6.53 -22.04 -17.41
N ASP A 128 7.07 -21.83 -18.59
CA ASP A 128 6.56 -20.85 -19.54
C ASP A 128 5.38 -21.40 -20.37
N GLU A 129 4.98 -20.67 -21.42
CA GLU A 129 3.90 -21.09 -22.33
C GLU A 129 4.22 -22.38 -23.11
N GLU A 130 5.49 -22.62 -23.42
CA GLU A 130 5.96 -23.81 -24.16
C GLU A 130 6.15 -25.02 -23.24
N GLY A 131 6.04 -24.82 -21.92
CA GLY A 131 6.26 -25.84 -20.90
C GLY A 131 7.73 -25.98 -20.50
N SER A 132 8.61 -25.10 -20.98
CA SER A 132 10.03 -25.07 -20.63
C SER A 132 10.23 -24.54 -19.22
N GLU A 133 11.15 -25.17 -18.48
CA GLU A 133 11.44 -24.79 -17.11
C GLU A 133 12.38 -23.57 -17.03
N TYR A 134 12.06 -22.64 -16.14
CA TYR A 134 12.92 -21.48 -15.86
C TYR A 134 12.91 -21.13 -14.36
N THR A 135 13.97 -20.45 -13.92
CA THR A 135 14.06 -19.85 -12.57
C THR A 135 13.58 -18.40 -12.64
N PRO A 136 12.49 -18.02 -11.96
CA PRO A 136 11.98 -16.65 -12.01
C PRO A 136 12.84 -15.71 -11.16
N THR A 137 12.69 -14.42 -11.39
CA THR A 137 13.13 -13.39 -10.44
C THR A 137 12.16 -13.26 -9.27
N TYR A 138 12.58 -12.61 -8.17
CA TYR A 138 11.65 -12.26 -7.09
C TYR A 138 10.53 -11.31 -7.56
N LEU A 139 10.81 -10.43 -8.54
CA LEU A 139 9.77 -9.63 -9.20
C LEU A 139 8.72 -10.53 -9.86
N GLN A 140 9.14 -11.49 -10.69
CA GLN A 140 8.21 -12.42 -11.33
C GLN A 140 7.42 -13.25 -10.30
N ASP A 141 8.05 -13.69 -9.21
CA ASP A 141 7.36 -14.42 -8.12
C ASP A 141 6.25 -13.58 -7.47
N LEU A 142 6.50 -12.30 -7.19
CA LEU A 142 5.47 -11.40 -6.67
C LEU A 142 4.33 -11.23 -7.69
N LEU A 143 4.67 -10.93 -8.94
CA LEU A 143 3.69 -10.67 -9.99
C LEU A 143 2.81 -11.90 -10.25
N MET A 144 3.37 -13.11 -10.25
CA MET A 144 2.58 -14.34 -10.39
C MET A 144 1.59 -14.54 -9.25
N ARG A 145 1.95 -14.14 -8.02
CA ARG A 145 1.09 -14.30 -6.83
C ARG A 145 0.00 -13.24 -6.75
N LEU A 146 0.32 -12.01 -7.13
CA LEU A 146 -0.56 -10.86 -6.97
C LEU A 146 -0.99 -10.24 -8.29
N TYR A 147 -0.95 -10.98 -9.41
CA TYR A 147 -1.21 -10.44 -10.74
C TYR A 147 -2.50 -9.62 -10.83
N SER A 148 -3.58 -10.09 -10.20
CA SER A 148 -4.86 -9.36 -10.17
C SER A 148 -4.77 -8.05 -9.38
N GLY A 149 -3.97 -8.00 -8.32
CA GLY A 149 -3.82 -6.87 -7.39
C GLY A 149 -2.60 -5.99 -7.62
N VAL A 150 -1.88 -6.13 -8.74
CA VAL A 150 -0.82 -5.19 -9.14
C VAL A 150 -1.32 -4.24 -10.22
N ALA A 151 -0.83 -3.00 -10.18
CA ALA A 151 -1.08 -2.03 -11.24
C ALA A 151 -0.23 -2.35 -12.48
N VAL A 152 -0.79 -2.06 -13.65
CA VAL A 152 -0.04 -1.95 -14.91
C VAL A 152 0.21 -0.46 -15.13
N LEU A 153 1.46 -0.05 -15.32
CA LEU A 153 1.84 1.37 -15.31
C LEU A 153 1.46 2.06 -16.62
N GLU A 154 1.72 1.40 -17.75
CA GLU A 154 1.40 1.85 -19.10
C GLU A 154 0.59 0.82 -19.88
N GLU A 155 -0.11 1.26 -20.92
CA GLU A 155 -0.93 0.39 -21.76
C GLU A 155 -0.12 -0.82 -22.23
N SER A 156 -0.63 -2.01 -21.87
CA SER A 156 0.05 -3.29 -22.12
C SER A 156 -0.97 -4.27 -22.66
N GLU A 157 -0.77 -4.70 -23.90
CA GLU A 157 -1.72 -5.56 -24.63
C GLU A 157 -1.97 -6.87 -23.88
N GLY A 158 -3.24 -7.31 -23.87
CA GLY A 158 -3.62 -8.59 -23.30
C GLY A 158 -3.69 -8.65 -21.76
N THR A 159 -3.24 -7.61 -21.04
CA THR A 159 -3.34 -7.57 -19.57
C THR A 159 -4.77 -7.36 -19.06
N GLY A 160 -5.61 -6.68 -19.86
CA GLY A 160 -7.00 -6.35 -19.50
C GLY A 160 -7.13 -5.35 -18.35
N LYS A 161 -6.02 -4.68 -17.97
CA LYS A 161 -5.95 -3.70 -16.89
C LYS A 161 -5.88 -2.29 -17.47
N GLU A 162 -6.60 -1.35 -16.86
CA GLU A 162 -6.42 0.07 -17.14
C GLU A 162 -5.03 0.50 -16.64
N ALA A 163 -4.32 1.27 -17.46
CA ALA A 163 -2.98 1.75 -17.12
C ALA A 163 -3.02 2.80 -16.00
N PHE A 164 -2.11 2.70 -15.03
CA PHE A 164 -2.05 3.54 -13.84
C PHE A 164 -1.87 5.03 -14.19
N PHE A 165 -0.98 5.35 -15.14
CA PHE A 165 -0.80 6.74 -15.58
C PHE A 165 -2.06 7.29 -16.25
N ALA A 166 -2.70 6.52 -17.15
CA ALA A 166 -3.94 6.93 -17.81
C ALA A 166 -5.09 7.13 -16.80
N LYS A 167 -5.22 6.22 -15.83
CA LYS A 167 -6.17 6.32 -14.72
C LYS A 167 -5.95 7.57 -13.86
N THR A 168 -4.69 7.92 -13.62
CA THR A 168 -4.30 9.14 -12.89
C THR A 168 -4.67 10.39 -13.69
N GLU A 169 -4.39 10.42 -14.99
CA GLU A 169 -4.77 11.54 -15.87
C GLU A 169 -6.28 11.72 -15.92
N ALA A 170 -7.05 10.62 -16.06
CA ALA A 170 -8.51 10.67 -16.04
C ALA A 170 -9.04 11.23 -14.71
N TYR A 171 -8.46 10.82 -13.58
CA TYR A 171 -8.82 11.34 -12.26
C TYR A 171 -8.53 12.84 -12.12
N LEU A 172 -7.31 13.28 -12.48
CA LEU A 172 -6.91 14.69 -12.37
C LEU A 172 -7.65 15.59 -13.35
N SER A 173 -8.01 15.08 -14.54
CA SER A 173 -8.78 15.82 -15.56
C SER A 173 -10.19 16.22 -15.10
N ARG A 174 -10.73 15.59 -14.04
CA ARG A 174 -11.97 16.03 -13.40
C ARG A 174 -11.79 17.36 -12.66
N TYR A 175 -10.60 17.59 -12.12
CA TYR A 175 -10.28 18.74 -11.28
C TYR A 175 -9.51 19.84 -12.02
N TYR A 176 -8.86 19.53 -13.14
CA TYR A 176 -8.10 20.51 -13.93
C TYR A 176 -8.60 20.57 -15.38
N GLU A 177 -8.63 21.76 -15.96
CA GLU A 177 -8.78 21.91 -17.43
C GLU A 177 -7.49 21.53 -18.14
N ASN A 178 -6.35 21.89 -17.54
CA ASN A 178 -5.04 21.50 -18.00
C ASN A 178 -4.20 21.07 -16.79
N ILE A 179 -3.88 19.77 -16.70
CA ILE A 179 -3.09 19.20 -15.60
C ILE A 179 -1.70 19.85 -15.48
N ALA A 180 -1.13 20.36 -16.59
CA ALA A 180 0.16 21.05 -16.57
C ALA A 180 0.08 22.47 -16.02
N ASP A 181 -1.12 23.06 -15.93
CA ASP A 181 -1.36 24.42 -15.45
C ASP A 181 -2.18 24.39 -14.16
N GLY A 182 -1.49 24.65 -13.05
CA GLY A 182 -2.09 24.64 -11.71
C GLY A 182 -3.20 25.67 -11.51
N ASP A 183 -3.22 26.75 -12.30
CA ASP A 183 -4.23 27.81 -12.18
C ASP A 183 -5.60 27.37 -12.73
N THR A 184 -5.66 26.23 -13.44
CA THR A 184 -6.90 25.69 -14.02
C THR A 184 -7.69 24.79 -13.07
N LEU A 185 -7.39 24.82 -11.77
CA LEU A 185 -8.09 24.02 -10.76
C LEU A 185 -9.57 24.43 -10.64
N ARG A 186 -10.47 23.46 -10.82
CA ARG A 186 -11.92 23.57 -10.61
C ARG A 186 -12.25 23.41 -9.12
N ALA A 187 -12.01 24.47 -8.34
CA ALA A 187 -12.21 24.45 -6.89
C ALA A 187 -13.64 24.03 -6.47
N GLU A 188 -14.66 24.45 -7.22
CA GLU A 188 -16.06 24.05 -6.96
C GLU A 188 -16.28 22.54 -7.07
N THR A 189 -15.62 21.88 -8.04
CA THR A 189 -15.67 20.42 -8.21
C THR A 189 -14.99 19.70 -7.06
N VAL A 190 -13.85 20.22 -6.57
CA VAL A 190 -13.16 19.68 -5.39
C VAL A 190 -14.08 19.73 -4.18
N GLU A 191 -14.71 20.87 -3.92
CA GLU A 191 -15.63 21.02 -2.79
C GLU A 191 -16.85 20.10 -2.91
N SER A 192 -17.48 20.03 -4.08
CA SER A 192 -18.66 19.19 -4.29
C SER A 192 -18.35 17.72 -4.05
N ASP A 193 -17.24 17.22 -4.59
CA ASP A 193 -16.81 15.84 -4.44
C ASP A 193 -16.40 15.52 -3.01
N PHE A 194 -15.68 16.43 -2.34
CA PHE A 194 -15.32 16.30 -0.94
C PHE A 194 -16.56 16.13 -0.06
N ARG A 195 -17.54 17.05 -0.19
CA ARG A 195 -18.79 17.00 0.58
C ARG A 195 -19.58 15.72 0.28
N ALA A 196 -19.63 15.30 -0.98
CA ALA A 196 -20.27 14.04 -1.37
C ALA A 196 -19.59 12.82 -0.74
N ARG A 197 -18.25 12.78 -0.72
CA ARG A 197 -17.46 11.71 -0.10
C ARG A 197 -17.65 11.66 1.41
N VAL A 198 -17.53 12.79 2.10
CA VAL A 198 -17.73 12.87 3.55
C VAL A 198 -19.10 12.32 3.94
N LYS A 199 -20.15 12.69 3.19
CA LYS A 199 -21.51 12.20 3.40
C LYS A 199 -21.65 10.71 3.12
N SER A 200 -21.14 10.22 1.99
CA SER A 200 -21.28 8.81 1.59
C SER A 200 -20.50 7.87 2.51
N GLN A 201 -19.33 8.31 2.99
CA GLN A 201 -18.47 7.53 3.88
C GLN A 201 -18.82 7.71 5.36
N LYS A 202 -19.73 8.62 5.69
CA LYS A 202 -20.10 8.99 7.08
C LYS A 202 -18.86 9.35 7.90
N ASP A 203 -17.96 10.14 7.32
CA ASP A 203 -16.69 10.47 7.94
C ASP A 203 -16.91 11.32 9.21
N LYS A 204 -16.49 10.76 10.35
CA LYS A 204 -16.71 11.36 11.67
C LYS A 204 -15.81 12.57 11.94
N ARG A 205 -14.80 12.83 11.10
CA ARG A 205 -13.90 13.99 11.20
C ARG A 205 -14.62 15.31 10.90
N TYR A 206 -15.63 15.28 10.04
CA TYR A 206 -16.26 16.47 9.46
C TYR A 206 -17.75 16.58 9.85
N LYS A 207 -18.03 17.02 11.09
CA LYS A 207 -19.41 17.13 11.64
C LYS A 207 -19.96 18.54 11.65
N LYS A 208 -19.09 19.55 11.60
CA LYS A 208 -19.43 20.98 11.67
C LYS A 208 -18.95 21.67 10.40
N GLU A 209 -19.62 22.76 9.98
CA GLU A 209 -19.21 23.51 8.78
C GLU A 209 -17.76 23.98 8.84
N ALA A 210 -17.28 24.50 9.98
CA ALA A 210 -15.86 24.88 10.10
C ALA A 210 -14.87 23.72 9.88
N GLN A 211 -15.26 22.48 10.24
CA GLN A 211 -14.45 21.30 9.94
C GLN A 211 -14.51 20.95 8.45
N ILE A 212 -15.69 21.09 7.84
CA ILE A 212 -15.90 20.86 6.42
C ILE A 212 -15.08 21.88 5.60
N GLU A 213 -15.10 23.16 5.96
CA GLU A 213 -14.29 24.20 5.32
C GLU A 213 -12.79 23.89 5.40
N GLN A 214 -12.30 23.44 6.56
CA GLN A 214 -10.91 23.01 6.68
C GLN A 214 -10.65 21.76 5.82
N GLY A 215 -11.57 20.80 5.82
CA GLY A 215 -11.47 19.60 5.00
C GLY A 215 -11.45 19.87 3.49
N VAL A 216 -12.18 20.89 3.03
CA VAL A 216 -12.12 21.34 1.64
C VAL A 216 -10.72 21.87 1.32
N LYS A 217 -10.11 22.69 2.20
CA LYS A 217 -8.74 23.17 2.02
C LYS A 217 -7.73 22.01 1.99
N ASP A 218 -7.88 21.06 2.91
CA ASP A 218 -7.01 19.88 2.97
C ASP A 218 -7.17 19.01 1.70
N GLU A 219 -8.40 18.89 1.18
CA GLU A 219 -8.70 18.19 -0.07
C GLU A 219 -8.09 18.91 -1.29
N THR A 220 -8.24 20.23 -1.37
CA THR A 220 -7.60 21.04 -2.41
C THR A 220 -6.10 20.79 -2.43
N ALA A 221 -5.44 20.90 -1.28
CA ALA A 221 -4.01 20.64 -1.16
C ALA A 221 -3.62 19.20 -1.54
N ARG A 222 -4.49 18.22 -1.27
CA ARG A 222 -4.28 16.84 -1.69
C ARG A 222 -4.34 16.69 -3.21
N ILE A 223 -5.33 17.27 -3.87
CA ILE A 223 -5.48 17.21 -5.33
C ILE A 223 -4.32 17.93 -6.04
N GLU A 224 -3.89 19.07 -5.51
CA GLU A 224 -2.67 19.78 -5.95
C GLU A 224 -1.42 18.90 -5.76
N SER A 225 -1.25 18.29 -4.60
CA SER A 225 -0.14 17.37 -4.34
C SER A 225 -0.13 16.19 -5.30
N TYR A 226 -1.28 15.58 -5.58
CA TYR A 226 -1.38 14.49 -6.56
C TYR A 226 -0.94 14.93 -7.96
N ARG A 227 -1.34 16.12 -8.40
CA ARG A 227 -0.89 16.72 -9.67
C ARG A 227 0.63 16.90 -9.67
N ASP A 228 1.17 17.56 -8.66
CA ASP A 228 2.60 17.87 -8.59
C ASP A 228 3.46 16.61 -8.50
N ASN A 229 3.02 15.61 -7.73
CA ASN A 229 3.72 14.35 -7.61
C ASN A 229 3.64 13.53 -8.90
N TYR A 230 2.49 13.55 -9.59
CA TYR A 230 2.34 12.93 -10.92
C TYR A 230 3.32 13.54 -11.93
N LEU A 231 3.34 14.87 -12.05
CA LEU A 231 4.23 15.58 -12.97
C LEU A 231 5.71 15.36 -12.61
N ALA A 232 6.06 15.36 -11.32
CA ALA A 232 7.42 15.07 -10.87
C ALA A 232 7.86 13.66 -11.25
N VAL A 233 7.01 12.65 -11.05
CA VAL A 233 7.32 11.26 -11.42
C VAL A 233 7.48 11.11 -12.93
N LYS A 234 6.68 11.80 -13.76
CA LYS A 234 6.91 11.85 -15.20
C LYS A 234 8.24 12.50 -15.56
N GLY A 235 8.58 13.61 -14.92
CA GLY A 235 9.89 14.25 -15.09
C GLY A 235 11.04 13.30 -14.75
N TYR A 236 10.94 12.54 -13.65
CA TYR A 236 11.98 11.57 -13.28
C TYR A 236 12.14 10.41 -14.29
N LEU A 237 11.04 10.01 -14.94
CA LEU A 237 11.07 9.02 -16.03
C LEU A 237 11.74 9.60 -17.28
N GLU A 238 11.39 10.84 -17.65
CA GLU A 238 11.98 11.55 -18.80
C GLU A 238 13.49 11.81 -18.60
N GLU A 239 13.91 12.14 -17.38
CA GLU A 239 15.31 12.36 -17.00
C GLU A 239 16.11 11.04 -16.85
N GLY A 240 15.42 9.89 -16.79
CA GLY A 240 16.04 8.57 -16.61
C GLY A 240 16.52 8.28 -15.17
N ILE A 241 16.08 9.07 -14.19
CA ILE A 241 16.37 8.85 -12.76
C ILE A 241 15.70 7.56 -12.26
N ILE A 242 14.50 7.31 -12.76
CA ILE A 242 13.76 6.05 -12.63
C ILE A 242 13.35 5.58 -14.01
N ALA A 243 13.04 4.30 -14.17
CA ALA A 243 12.61 3.75 -15.46
C ALA A 243 11.43 2.78 -15.26
N LEU A 244 10.56 2.67 -16.26
CA LEU A 244 9.57 1.58 -16.28
C LEU A 244 10.25 0.30 -16.72
N GLU A 245 9.91 -0.81 -16.07
CA GLU A 245 10.44 -2.12 -16.41
C GLU A 245 9.34 -2.98 -17.04
N GLN A 246 9.57 -3.41 -18.27
CA GLN A 246 8.71 -4.38 -18.92
C GLN A 246 9.05 -5.78 -18.40
N THR A 247 8.05 -6.51 -17.91
CA THR A 247 8.23 -7.86 -17.38
C THR A 247 7.20 -8.81 -17.97
N THR A 248 7.66 -9.99 -18.37
CA THR A 248 6.79 -11.12 -18.74
C THR A 248 6.53 -12.01 -17.52
N VAL A 249 5.26 -12.25 -17.25
CA VAL A 249 4.76 -13.13 -16.20
C VAL A 249 3.93 -14.24 -16.83
N TYR A 250 4.16 -15.48 -16.38
CA TYR A 250 3.45 -16.66 -16.86
C TYR A 250 2.46 -17.13 -15.81
N LEU A 251 1.17 -17.11 -16.15
CA LEU A 251 0.08 -17.54 -15.27
C LEU A 251 -0.42 -18.91 -15.71
N THR A 252 -0.44 -19.86 -14.78
CA THR A 252 -1.03 -21.18 -15.02
C THR A 252 -2.46 -21.21 -14.50
N TYR A 253 -3.39 -21.57 -15.38
CA TYR A 253 -4.82 -21.65 -15.08
C TYR A 253 -5.22 -23.07 -14.64
N GLY A 254 -6.42 -23.20 -14.08
CA GLY A 254 -6.92 -24.49 -13.57
C GLY A 254 -7.04 -25.62 -14.59
N ASN A 255 -6.92 -25.30 -15.89
CA ASN A 255 -6.84 -26.28 -17.00
C ASN A 255 -5.38 -26.67 -17.34
N ASN A 256 -4.40 -26.30 -16.52
CA ASN A 256 -2.95 -26.45 -16.74
C ASN A 256 -2.41 -25.73 -17.98
N GLN A 257 -3.19 -24.81 -18.56
CA GLN A 257 -2.67 -23.93 -19.61
C GLN A 257 -1.89 -22.81 -18.95
N THR A 258 -0.67 -22.58 -19.43
CA THR A 258 0.14 -21.42 -19.07
C THR A 258 -0.01 -20.35 -20.15
N LYS A 259 -0.19 -19.10 -19.73
CA LYS A 259 -0.21 -17.94 -20.63
C LYS A 259 0.71 -16.84 -20.10
N GLY A 260 1.50 -16.27 -20.98
CA GLY A 260 2.40 -15.15 -20.77
C GLY A 260 1.67 -13.82 -20.92
N TYR A 261 1.98 -12.91 -20.02
CA TYR A 261 1.51 -11.53 -20.03
C TYR A 261 2.72 -10.63 -19.90
N THR A 262 2.91 -9.74 -20.87
CA THR A 262 4.02 -8.79 -20.89
C THR A 262 3.48 -7.39 -20.68
N GLY A 263 4.05 -6.66 -19.73
CA GLY A 263 3.62 -5.30 -19.44
C GLY A 263 4.56 -4.58 -18.48
N TYR A 264 4.28 -3.30 -18.28
CA TYR A 264 5.04 -2.45 -17.34
C TYR A 264 4.46 -2.59 -15.94
N PHE A 265 4.93 -3.59 -15.18
CA PHE A 265 4.40 -3.90 -13.85
C PHE A 265 5.20 -3.28 -12.70
N SER A 266 6.37 -2.71 -12.98
CA SER A 266 7.23 -2.13 -11.96
C SER A 266 8.00 -0.90 -12.44
N ILE A 267 8.40 -0.08 -11.47
CA ILE A 267 9.31 1.05 -11.63
C ILE A 267 10.68 0.60 -11.13
N ASN A 268 11.68 0.61 -11.99
CA ASN A 268 13.09 0.56 -11.60
C ASN A 268 13.45 1.88 -10.91
N LEU A 269 13.59 1.83 -9.58
CA LEU A 269 13.92 2.99 -8.75
C LEU A 269 15.38 3.41 -8.83
N CYS A 270 16.26 2.57 -9.39
CA CYS A 270 17.69 2.82 -9.42
C CYS A 270 18.34 2.19 -10.67
N PRO A 271 18.06 2.71 -11.87
CA PRO A 271 18.75 2.28 -13.09
C PRO A 271 20.27 2.55 -13.00
N ASP A 272 20.64 3.63 -12.30
CA ASP A 272 22.02 4.04 -12.03
C ASP A 272 22.22 4.38 -10.54
N GLU A 273 23.03 3.57 -9.85
CA GLU A 273 23.38 3.80 -8.43
C GLU A 273 24.14 5.11 -8.20
N GLN A 274 24.78 5.70 -9.22
CA GLN A 274 25.44 7.00 -9.07
C GLN A 274 24.43 8.13 -8.93
N GLN A 275 23.25 8.00 -9.54
CA GLN A 275 22.17 8.96 -9.44
C GLN A 275 21.33 8.76 -8.17
N MET A 276 21.21 7.51 -7.68
CA MET A 276 20.40 7.13 -6.52
C MET A 276 21.20 6.47 -5.38
N PRO A 277 22.34 7.05 -4.93
CA PRO A 277 23.26 6.39 -4.00
C PRO A 277 22.63 6.09 -2.63
N GLY A 278 21.66 6.91 -2.20
CA GLY A 278 21.01 6.74 -0.90
C GLY A 278 20.02 5.58 -0.84
N LEU A 279 19.64 4.97 -1.97
CA LEU A 279 18.65 3.89 -1.97
C LEU A 279 19.20 2.64 -1.29
N LYS A 280 20.48 2.31 -1.55
CA LYS A 280 21.18 1.17 -0.94
C LYS A 280 21.25 1.22 0.58
N ASP A 281 21.30 2.43 1.15
CA ASP A 281 21.28 2.65 2.61
C ASP A 281 19.90 2.38 3.23
N LEU A 282 18.84 2.34 2.43
CA LEU A 282 17.49 2.01 2.86
C LEU A 282 17.16 0.55 2.59
N ILE A 283 17.39 0.09 1.37
CA ILE A 283 17.03 -1.25 0.93
C ILE A 283 17.94 -1.68 -0.22
N SER A 284 18.40 -2.93 -0.16
CA SER A 284 19.31 -3.52 -1.16
C SER A 284 18.91 -4.97 -1.44
N TYR A 285 19.65 -5.67 -2.29
CA TYR A 285 19.60 -7.11 -2.43
C TYR A 285 20.98 -7.65 -2.82
N GLN A 286 21.20 -8.95 -2.68
CA GLN A 286 22.43 -9.60 -3.17
C GLN A 286 22.32 -9.91 -4.66
N ASP A 287 23.26 -9.40 -5.46
CA ASP A 287 23.39 -9.75 -6.87
C ASP A 287 23.95 -11.17 -7.06
N SER A 288 24.15 -11.58 -8.32
CA SER A 288 24.69 -12.90 -8.67
C SER A 288 26.10 -13.17 -8.14
N ASP A 289 26.86 -12.11 -7.84
CA ASP A 289 28.23 -12.18 -7.34
C ASP A 289 28.26 -12.13 -5.79
N GLY A 290 27.10 -12.04 -5.14
CA GLY A 290 26.94 -11.96 -3.70
C GLY A 290 27.15 -10.55 -3.13
N ASN A 291 27.28 -9.52 -3.98
CA ASN A 291 27.43 -8.15 -3.54
C ASN A 291 26.07 -7.52 -3.26
N TYR A 292 25.97 -6.73 -2.19
CA TYR A 292 24.78 -5.94 -1.94
C TYR A 292 24.72 -4.75 -2.89
N THR A 293 23.59 -4.57 -3.56
CA THR A 293 23.32 -3.47 -4.50
C THR A 293 21.86 -3.01 -4.38
N ALA A 294 21.60 -1.77 -4.75
CA ALA A 294 20.25 -1.27 -5.02
C ALA A 294 20.01 -1.01 -6.51
N LYS A 295 21.00 -1.27 -7.37
CA LYS A 295 20.85 -1.21 -8.82
C LYS A 295 19.67 -2.07 -9.24
N ASP A 296 18.83 -1.57 -10.13
CA ASP A 296 17.65 -2.27 -10.63
C ASP A 296 16.65 -2.70 -9.54
N MET A 297 16.65 -2.04 -8.37
CA MET A 297 15.62 -2.22 -7.34
C MET A 297 14.25 -1.83 -7.91
N GLN A 298 13.29 -2.74 -7.79
CA GLN A 298 11.96 -2.56 -8.37
C GLN A 298 10.97 -2.10 -7.31
N LEU A 299 10.06 -1.21 -7.71
CA LEU A 299 8.87 -0.86 -6.96
C LEU A 299 7.64 -1.31 -7.75
N VAL A 300 6.85 -2.20 -7.17
CA VAL A 300 5.56 -2.64 -7.71
C VAL A 300 4.46 -1.88 -6.98
N LEU A 301 3.54 -1.27 -7.74
CA LEU A 301 2.35 -0.62 -7.17
C LEU A 301 1.23 -1.66 -7.03
N LEU A 302 0.61 -1.69 -5.86
CA LEU A 302 -0.46 -2.62 -5.52
C LEU A 302 -1.81 -1.91 -5.67
N ASP A 303 -2.67 -2.46 -6.53
CA ASP A 303 -4.06 -2.02 -6.74
C ASP A 303 -5.01 -2.98 -6.03
N LEU A 304 -4.95 -2.98 -4.70
CA LEU A 304 -5.74 -3.85 -3.83
C LEU A 304 -7.01 -3.17 -3.29
N ILE A 305 -7.07 -1.86 -3.41
CA ILE A 305 -8.11 -1.03 -2.83
C ILE A 305 -9.34 -1.05 -3.74
N GLY A 306 -10.52 -1.31 -3.18
CA GLY A 306 -11.77 -1.25 -3.97
C GLY A 306 -12.14 0.16 -4.42
N GLU A 307 -12.96 0.26 -5.49
CA GLU A 307 -13.39 1.51 -6.16
C GLU A 307 -13.78 2.64 -5.19
N LYS A 308 -14.46 2.31 -4.08
CA LYS A 308 -14.88 3.27 -3.04
C LYS A 308 -13.74 4.13 -2.48
N TYR A 309 -12.53 3.58 -2.44
CA TYR A 309 -11.34 4.17 -1.82
C TYR A 309 -10.20 4.38 -2.82
N GLU A 310 -10.50 4.25 -4.12
CA GLU A 310 -9.53 4.29 -5.22
C GLU A 310 -8.62 5.53 -5.18
N TYR A 311 -9.12 6.67 -4.71
CA TYR A 311 -8.32 7.90 -4.57
C TYR A 311 -7.06 7.74 -3.70
N GLY A 312 -7.01 6.71 -2.84
CA GLY A 312 -5.84 6.41 -2.00
C GLY A 312 -4.66 5.83 -2.77
N ILE A 313 -4.87 5.26 -3.97
CA ILE A 313 -3.78 4.68 -4.76
C ILE A 313 -2.76 5.73 -5.23
N TYR A 314 -3.21 6.97 -5.41
CA TYR A 314 -2.39 8.08 -5.90
C TYR A 314 -1.39 8.60 -4.87
N GLU A 315 -1.51 8.22 -3.60
CA GLU A 315 -0.46 8.45 -2.59
C GLU A 315 0.87 7.76 -2.97
N SER A 316 0.82 6.75 -3.85
CA SER A 316 2.01 6.11 -4.40
C SER A 316 2.93 7.10 -5.11
N TYR A 317 2.39 8.14 -5.77
CA TYR A 317 3.22 9.18 -6.38
C TYR A 317 3.98 10.00 -5.35
N ALA A 318 3.33 10.36 -4.24
CA ALA A 318 3.99 11.06 -3.14
C ALA A 318 5.14 10.23 -2.57
N PHE A 319 4.92 8.92 -2.43
CA PHE A 319 5.95 7.99 -1.98
C PHE A 319 7.14 7.91 -2.94
N ILE A 320 6.88 7.71 -4.24
CA ILE A 320 7.93 7.63 -5.28
C ILE A 320 8.75 8.92 -5.31
N ARG A 321 8.07 10.08 -5.37
CA ARG A 321 8.74 11.38 -5.36
C ARG A 321 9.63 11.53 -4.15
N ARG A 322 9.12 11.17 -2.96
CA ARG A 322 9.89 11.32 -1.73
C ARG A 322 11.09 10.39 -1.65
N ILE A 323 11.00 9.19 -2.21
CA ILE A 323 12.15 8.28 -2.37
C ILE A 323 13.20 8.95 -3.25
N VAL A 324 12.82 9.42 -4.44
CA VAL A 324 13.74 10.06 -5.38
C VAL A 324 14.40 11.28 -4.74
N GLU A 325 13.65 12.21 -4.17
CA GLU A 325 14.19 13.41 -3.50
C GLU A 325 15.16 13.09 -2.36
N THR A 326 14.93 11.99 -1.65
CA THR A 326 15.71 11.61 -0.46
C THR A 326 16.95 10.79 -0.82
N CYS A 327 16.87 9.97 -1.86
CA CYS A 327 17.90 9.00 -2.21
C CYS A 327 18.78 9.46 -3.38
N ARG A 328 18.31 10.42 -4.18
CA ARG A 328 19.09 10.95 -5.28
C ARG A 328 20.30 11.72 -4.78
N LYS A 329 21.36 11.71 -5.59
CA LYS A 329 22.51 12.58 -5.38
C LYS A 329 22.04 14.03 -5.40
N GLN A 330 22.30 14.77 -4.34
CA GLN A 330 22.05 16.21 -4.33
C GLN A 330 23.20 16.88 -5.09
N GLU A 331 22.87 17.69 -6.09
CA GLU A 331 23.85 18.57 -6.72
C GLU A 331 24.36 19.57 -5.66
N ALA A 332 25.68 19.69 -5.57
CA ALA A 332 26.38 20.43 -4.52
C ALA A 332 26.39 21.94 -4.76
#